data_AF-A0A182IY05-F1
#
_entry.id   AF-A0A182IY05-F1
#
_cell.length_a   1.000
_cell.length_b   1.000
_cell.length_c   1.000
_cell.angle_alpha   90.00
_cell.angle_beta   90.00
_cell.angle_gamma   90.00
#
_symmetry.space_group_name_H-M   'P 1'
#
loop_
_entity.id
_entity.type
_entity.pdbx_description
1 polymer ?
#
loop_
_entity_poly.entity_id
_entity_poly.type
_entity_poly.pdbx_seq_one_letter_code
_entity_poly.pdbx_strand_id
1 'polypeptide(L)'
;MNKFAAVLLVASVACLASVSAQCPRIVTRAQWGARAANTAQLPIRPAPWVVMHHTAGAHCTTDAACATQMRNIQNFHMNTNGWADIGYNFLVGENGAAYEGRGWGRQGAHAPGYNDRSVGMG
;
A
#
# COMPACT_ATOMS: atom_id res chain seq x y z
N MET A 1 10.40 -5.05 -68.27
CA MET A 1 9.64 -3.79 -68.05
C MET A 1 8.32 -4.13 -67.39
N ASN A 2 7.90 -3.32 -66.41
CA ASN A 2 6.69 -3.39 -65.54
C ASN A 2 6.81 -4.37 -64.36
N LYS A 3 7.33 -3.95 -63.19
CA LYS A 3 6.77 -3.05 -62.15
C LYS A 3 5.40 -3.52 -61.62
N PHE A 4 5.38 -4.24 -60.50
CA PHE A 4 4.36 -4.10 -59.45
C PHE A 4 4.97 -4.51 -58.10
N ALA A 5 5.35 -3.52 -57.30
CA ALA A 5 5.69 -3.70 -55.90
C ALA A 5 4.38 -3.72 -55.11
N ALA A 6 4.04 -4.87 -54.53
CA ALA A 6 2.96 -4.96 -53.54
C ALA A 6 3.55 -4.55 -52.18
N VAL A 7 3.30 -3.32 -51.76
CA VAL A 7 3.60 -2.86 -50.41
C VAL A 7 2.60 -3.54 -49.48
N LEU A 8 3.04 -4.58 -48.76
CA LEU A 8 2.28 -5.11 -47.62
C LEU A 8 2.30 -4.07 -46.50
N LEU A 9 1.22 -3.32 -46.38
CA LEU A 9 0.90 -2.54 -45.19
C LEU A 9 0.57 -3.56 -44.08
N VAL A 10 1.58 -3.93 -43.28
CA VAL A 10 1.34 -4.62 -42.01
C VAL A 10 0.67 -3.59 -41.12
N ALA A 11 -0.66 -3.63 -41.04
CA ALA A 11 -1.42 -2.88 -40.06
C ALA A 11 -0.95 -3.33 -38.67
N SER A 12 -0.17 -2.48 -38.01
CA SER A 12 0.15 -2.61 -36.61
C SER A 12 -1.15 -2.54 -35.82
N VAL A 13 -1.71 -3.70 -35.52
CA VAL A 13 -2.75 -3.82 -34.49
C VAL A 13 -2.06 -3.52 -33.17
N ALA A 14 -2.01 -2.24 -32.82
CA ALA A 14 -1.73 -1.82 -31.47
C ALA A 14 -2.85 -2.40 -30.61
N CYS A 15 -2.54 -3.50 -29.92
CA CYS A 15 -3.39 -4.04 -28.87
C CYS A 15 -3.46 -2.94 -27.80
N LEU A 16 -4.54 -2.17 -27.80
CA LEU A 16 -4.88 -1.27 -26.72
C LEU A 16 -5.24 -2.15 -25.52
N ALA A 17 -4.21 -2.63 -24.80
CA ALA A 17 -4.40 -3.23 -23.51
C ALA A 17 -5.05 -2.16 -22.64
N SER A 18 -6.35 -2.31 -22.40
CA SER A 18 -7.06 -1.51 -21.43
C SER A 18 -6.47 -1.85 -20.07
N VAL A 19 -5.63 -0.97 -19.53
CA VAL A 19 -5.25 -1.06 -18.11
C VAL A 19 -6.52 -0.72 -17.33
N SER A 20 -7.34 -1.73 -17.06
CA SER A 20 -8.38 -1.59 -16.05
C SER A 20 -7.67 -1.20 -14.76
N ALA A 21 -8.06 -0.07 -14.16
CA ALA A 21 -7.60 0.33 -12.84
C ALA A 21 -8.11 -0.69 -11.82
N GLN A 22 -7.42 -1.83 -11.72
CA GLN A 22 -7.73 -2.87 -10.77
C GLN A 22 -7.14 -2.45 -9.43
N CYS A 23 -7.96 -2.43 -8.38
CA CYS A 23 -7.47 -2.13 -7.05
C CYS A 23 -6.31 -3.08 -6.72
N PRO A 24 -5.20 -2.56 -6.17
CA PRO A 24 -4.08 -3.42 -5.79
C PRO A 24 -4.55 -4.45 -4.78
N ARG A 25 -3.96 -5.64 -4.82
CA ARG A 25 -4.14 -6.65 -3.76
C ARG A 25 -3.71 -6.03 -2.43
N ILE A 26 -4.65 -5.94 -1.50
CA ILE A 26 -4.38 -5.55 -0.10
C ILE A 26 -4.27 -6.82 0.72
N VAL A 27 -3.09 -7.07 1.29
CA VAL A 27 -2.85 -8.12 2.28
C VAL A 27 -3.49 -7.68 3.58
N THR A 28 -4.53 -8.38 3.99
CA THR A 28 -5.33 -8.03 5.18
C THR A 28 -4.54 -8.23 6.46
N ARG A 29 -4.99 -7.58 7.54
CA ARG A 29 -4.44 -7.80 8.89
C ARG A 29 -4.31 -9.27 9.28
N ALA A 30 -5.32 -10.08 8.96
CA ALA A 30 -5.29 -11.51 9.25
C ALA A 30 -4.22 -12.24 8.43
N GLN A 31 -4.05 -11.89 7.15
CA GLN A 31 -3.10 -12.55 6.25
C GLN A 31 -1.64 -12.32 6.63
N TRP A 32 -1.26 -11.13 7.12
CA TRP A 32 0.10 -10.88 7.60
C TRP A 32 0.30 -11.21 9.08
N GLY A 33 -0.74 -11.67 9.79
CA GLY A 33 -0.64 -12.07 11.20
C GLY A 33 -0.57 -10.90 12.17
N ALA A 34 -1.40 -9.88 11.95
CA ALA A 34 -1.54 -8.75 12.86
C ALA A 34 -2.00 -9.19 14.24
N ARG A 35 -1.39 -8.64 15.28
CA ARG A 35 -1.94 -8.78 16.63
C ARG A 35 -3.14 -7.84 16.82
N ALA A 36 -3.93 -8.11 17.87
CA ALA A 36 -5.07 -7.29 18.24
C ALA A 36 -4.65 -5.84 18.51
N ALA A 37 -5.48 -4.90 18.09
CA ALA A 37 -5.23 -3.46 18.20
C ALA A 37 -6.53 -2.71 18.51
N ASN A 38 -6.39 -1.53 19.14
CA ASN A 38 -7.53 -0.68 19.47
C ASN A 38 -7.37 0.72 18.86
N THR A 39 -7.63 0.83 17.57
CA THR A 39 -7.50 2.10 16.84
C THR A 39 -8.78 2.95 16.93
N ALA A 40 -8.63 4.27 17.07
CA ALA A 40 -9.75 5.19 16.96
C ALA A 40 -10.27 5.29 15.51
N GLN A 41 -11.54 5.68 15.36
CA GLN A 41 -12.12 6.06 14.07
C GLN A 41 -11.49 7.37 13.58
N LEU A 42 -11.31 7.53 12.27
CA LEU A 42 -10.86 8.78 11.68
C LEU A 42 -11.97 9.84 11.81
N PRO A 43 -11.70 10.98 12.46
CA PRO A 43 -12.74 12.00 12.65
C PRO A 43 -13.22 12.62 11.34
N ILE A 44 -12.29 12.98 10.44
CA ILE A 44 -12.60 13.63 9.17
C ILE A 44 -12.62 12.60 8.04
N ARG A 45 -13.80 12.38 7.45
CA ARG A 45 -14.04 11.39 6.37
C ARG A 45 -14.87 12.01 5.24
N PRO A 46 -14.51 11.81 3.96
CA PRO A 46 -13.30 11.14 3.49
C PRO A 46 -12.04 11.92 3.91
N ALA A 47 -10.93 11.21 4.08
CA ALA A 47 -9.67 11.85 4.45
C ALA A 47 -9.23 12.79 3.31
N PRO A 48 -9.05 14.10 3.56
CA PRO A 48 -8.64 15.03 2.51
C PRO A 48 -7.16 14.89 2.10
N TRP A 49 -6.34 14.21 2.91
CA TRP A 49 -4.90 14.12 2.69
C TRP A 49 -4.39 12.67 2.68
N VAL A 50 -3.33 12.46 1.91
CA VAL A 50 -2.49 11.26 1.98
C VAL A 50 -1.09 11.70 2.36
N VAL A 51 -0.49 11.07 3.38
CA VAL A 51 0.87 11.35 3.82
C VAL A 51 1.75 10.15 3.51
N MET A 52 2.76 10.36 2.67
CA MET A 52 3.72 9.34 2.28
C MET A 52 4.89 9.30 3.27
N HIS A 53 5.28 8.10 3.68
CA HIS A 53 6.40 7.80 4.54
C HIS A 53 7.25 6.69 3.92
N HIS A 54 8.47 6.53 4.42
CA HIS A 54 9.21 5.28 4.34
C HIS A 54 9.35 4.70 5.75
N THR A 55 9.48 3.39 5.87
CA THR A 55 9.62 2.74 7.19
C THR A 55 10.96 2.99 7.87
N ALA A 56 12.00 3.36 7.11
CA ALA A 56 13.40 3.44 7.56
C ALA A 56 13.92 2.12 8.18
N GLY A 57 13.24 1.00 7.88
CA GLY A 57 13.57 -0.32 8.37
C GLY A 57 14.14 -1.23 7.29
N ALA A 58 14.13 -2.54 7.56
CA ALA A 58 14.58 -3.53 6.61
C ALA A 58 13.66 -3.63 5.39
N HIS A 59 14.29 -3.88 4.24
CA HIS A 59 13.63 -4.20 2.98
C HIS A 59 12.97 -5.60 3.03
N CYS A 60 11.97 -5.82 2.18
CA CYS A 60 11.29 -7.11 2.09
C CYS A 60 10.79 -7.37 0.66
N THR A 61 11.12 -8.54 0.10
CA THR A 61 10.85 -8.87 -1.31
C THR A 61 9.95 -10.09 -1.50
N THR A 62 9.58 -10.80 -0.43
CA THR A 62 8.66 -11.94 -0.46
C THR A 62 7.48 -11.72 0.48
N ASP A 63 6.34 -12.35 0.22
CA ASP A 63 5.14 -12.25 1.08
C ASP A 63 5.46 -12.61 2.55
N ALA A 64 6.27 -13.64 2.78
CA ALA A 64 6.67 -14.07 4.12
C ALA A 64 7.61 -13.05 4.82
N ALA A 65 8.59 -12.50 4.08
CA ALA A 65 9.50 -11.49 4.60
C ALA A 65 8.75 -10.20 4.93
N CYS A 66 7.85 -9.76 4.06
CA CYS A 66 7.06 -8.56 4.27
C CYS A 66 6.03 -8.71 5.39
N ALA A 67 5.37 -9.87 5.51
CA ALA A 67 4.53 -10.14 6.68
C ALA A 67 5.34 -10.12 7.99
N THR A 68 6.59 -10.60 7.97
CA THR A 68 7.50 -10.50 9.12
C THR A 68 7.85 -9.04 9.43
N GLN A 69 8.15 -8.25 8.41
CA GLN A 69 8.47 -6.84 8.58
C GLN A 69 7.26 -6.04 9.12
N MET A 70 6.05 -6.34 8.64
CA MET A 70 4.80 -5.76 9.17
C MET A 70 4.65 -6.03 10.68
N ARG A 71 4.88 -7.27 11.12
CA ARG A 71 4.85 -7.64 12.54
C ARG A 71 5.94 -6.94 13.35
N ASN A 72 7.15 -6.82 12.80
CA ASN A 72 8.25 -6.10 13.46
C ASN A 72 7.89 -4.63 13.69
N ILE A 73 7.36 -3.96 12.67
CA ILE A 73 6.93 -2.56 12.77
C ILE A 73 5.77 -2.41 13.76
N GLN A 74 4.76 -3.29 13.71
CA GLN A 74 3.66 -3.28 14.67
C GLN A 74 4.16 -3.46 16.11
N ASN A 75 5.07 -4.41 16.33
CA ASN A 75 5.65 -4.67 17.64
C ASN A 75 6.48 -3.49 18.15
N PHE A 76 7.31 -2.88 17.31
CA PHE A 76 8.06 -1.68 17.69
C PHE A 76 7.12 -0.53 18.07
N HIS A 77 6.14 -0.22 17.23
CA HIS A 77 5.19 0.86 17.51
C HIS A 77 4.37 0.65 18.77
N MET A 78 3.93 -0.58 19.04
CA MET A 78 3.09 -0.84 20.21
C MET A 78 3.91 -1.09 21.49
N ASN A 79 5.03 -1.80 21.42
CA ASN A 79 5.83 -2.14 22.61
C ASN A 79 6.80 -1.02 23.00
N THR A 80 7.41 -0.37 22.02
CA THR A 80 8.43 0.67 22.27
C THR A 80 7.80 2.06 22.31
N ASN A 81 6.94 2.41 21.36
CA ASN A 81 6.31 3.74 21.33
C ASN A 81 4.99 3.82 22.13
N GLY A 82 4.46 2.68 22.59
CA GLY A 82 3.20 2.62 23.35
C GLY A 82 1.95 2.96 22.51
N TRP A 83 2.02 2.87 21.19
CA TRP A 83 0.89 3.17 20.32
C TRP A 83 -0.16 2.05 20.35
N ALA A 84 -1.39 2.40 19.99
CA ALA A 84 -2.50 1.45 19.98
C ALA A 84 -2.43 0.41 18.84
N ASP A 85 -1.60 0.65 17.82
CA ASP A 85 -1.35 -0.20 16.65
C ASP A 85 -0.13 0.30 15.86
N ILE A 86 0.23 -0.40 14.78
CA ILE A 86 1.10 0.10 13.71
C ILE A 86 0.69 1.53 13.30
N GLY A 87 1.64 2.46 13.15
CA GLY A 87 1.35 3.88 12.98
C GLY A 87 0.65 4.25 11.66
N TYR A 88 0.89 3.49 10.60
CA TYR A 88 0.39 3.78 9.25
C TYR A 88 -0.98 3.13 8.98
N ASN A 89 -1.72 3.69 8.02
CA ASN A 89 -2.97 3.09 7.53
C ASN A 89 -2.68 1.94 6.57
N PHE A 90 -1.72 2.14 5.67
CA PHE A 90 -1.24 1.14 4.71
C PHE A 90 0.28 1.19 4.61
N LEU A 91 0.87 0.07 4.20
CA LEU A 91 2.29 -0.03 3.88
C LEU A 91 2.46 -0.73 2.53
N VAL A 92 3.57 -0.47 1.83
CA VAL A 92 3.89 -1.15 0.57
C VAL A 92 5.20 -1.91 0.71
N GLY A 93 5.17 -3.22 0.40
CA GLY A 93 6.37 -4.05 0.35
C GLY A 93 7.03 -4.00 -1.03
N GLU A 94 8.31 -4.37 -1.11
CA GLU A 94 9.02 -4.44 -2.41
C GLU A 94 8.59 -5.65 -3.23
N ASN A 95 7.81 -6.57 -2.64
CA ASN A 95 7.05 -7.58 -3.37
C ASN A 95 5.86 -6.98 -4.16
N GLY A 96 5.65 -5.66 -4.11
CA GLY A 96 4.61 -4.93 -4.84
C GLY A 96 3.21 -5.02 -4.20
N ALA A 97 3.07 -5.67 -3.05
CA ALA A 97 1.80 -5.79 -2.35
C ALA A 97 1.56 -4.61 -1.40
N ALA A 98 0.31 -4.17 -1.30
CA ALA A 98 -0.13 -3.27 -0.24
C ALA A 98 -0.52 -4.09 1.00
N TYR A 99 -0.17 -3.62 2.19
CA TYR A 99 -0.47 -4.26 3.46
C TYR A 99 -1.38 -3.36 4.29
N GLU A 100 -2.46 -3.93 4.82
CA GLU A 100 -3.37 -3.23 5.70
C GLU A 100 -2.71 -3.02 7.07
N GLY A 101 -2.39 -1.76 7.38
CA GLY A 101 -2.02 -1.32 8.73
C GLY A 101 -3.28 -1.07 9.55
N ARG A 102 -3.51 0.17 9.96
CA ARG A 102 -4.78 0.57 10.60
C ARG A 102 -5.98 0.51 9.65
N GLY A 103 -5.75 0.54 8.34
CA GLY A 103 -6.79 0.47 7.32
C GLY A 103 -7.56 1.77 7.11
N TRP A 104 -8.58 1.70 6.25
CA TRP A 104 -9.42 2.85 5.89
C TRP A 104 -10.28 3.34 7.05
N GLY A 105 -10.49 4.66 7.14
CA GLY A 105 -11.40 5.25 8.14
C GLY A 105 -10.94 5.14 9.58
N ARG A 106 -9.67 4.79 9.83
CA ARG A 106 -9.06 4.64 11.15
C ARG A 106 -7.97 5.71 11.32
N GLN A 107 -7.91 6.34 12.49
CA GLN A 107 -6.97 7.42 12.76
C GLN A 107 -5.54 6.87 12.84
N GLY A 108 -4.59 7.47 12.10
CA GLY A 108 -3.17 7.10 12.11
C GLY A 108 -2.41 7.53 13.38
N ALA A 109 -1.11 7.21 13.42
CA ALA A 109 -0.14 7.80 14.36
C ALA A 109 1.18 8.17 13.65
N HIS A 110 1.11 8.42 12.33
CA HIS A 110 2.26 8.58 11.45
C HIS A 110 2.71 10.04 11.27
N ALA A 111 1.79 11.02 11.42
CA ALA A 111 2.09 12.44 11.23
C ALA A 111 1.34 13.30 12.28
N PRO A 112 2.01 13.73 13.36
CA PRO A 112 1.43 14.65 14.34
C PRO A 112 0.82 15.89 13.66
N GLY A 113 -0.40 16.25 14.04
CA GLY A 113 -1.16 17.35 13.42
C GLY A 113 -1.95 16.99 12.14
N TYR A 114 -1.75 15.78 11.58
CA TYR A 114 -2.46 15.32 10.38
C TYR A 114 -3.17 13.96 10.57
N ASN A 115 -2.87 13.22 11.63
CA ASN A 115 -3.42 11.88 11.88
C ASN A 115 -4.97 11.82 11.85
N ASP A 116 -5.66 12.91 12.18
CA ASP A 116 -7.13 13.03 12.24
C ASP A 116 -7.82 13.35 10.89
N ARG A 117 -7.03 13.64 9.86
CA ARG A 117 -7.50 14.07 8.52
C ARG A 117 -6.68 13.51 7.36
N SER A 118 -5.92 12.44 7.59
CA SER A 118 -5.09 11.85 6.56
C SER A 118 -5.05 10.33 6.62
N VAL A 119 -4.64 9.75 5.50
CA VAL A 119 -4.26 8.34 5.38
C VAL A 119 -2.74 8.28 5.25
N GLY A 120 -2.09 7.57 6.17
CA GLY A 120 -0.64 7.34 6.13
C GLY A 120 -0.27 6.12 5.31
N MET A 121 0.61 6.32 4.33
CA MET A 121 1.22 5.25 3.53
C MET A 121 2.70 5.13 3.87
N GLY A 122 3.13 3.97 4.38
CA GLY A 122 4.49 3.70 4.85
C GLY A 122 5.29 2.74 3.99
#